data_AF-A0A535Q044-F1
#
_entry.id   AF-A0A535Q044-F1
#
_cell.length_a   1.000
_cell.length_b   1.000
_cell.length_c   1.000
_cell.angle_alpha   90.00
_cell.angle_beta   90.00
_cell.angle_gamma   90.00
#
_symmetry.space_group_name_H-M   'P 1'
#
loop_
_entity.id
_entity.type
_entity.pdbx_description
1 polymer ?
#
loop_
_entity_poly.entity_id
_entity_poly.type
_entity_poly.pdbx_seq_one_letter_code
_entity_poly.pdbx_strand_id
1 'polypeptide(L)'
;RRRQLAIQLGGAVGTLAALQGKGLEVADALASELELTNPVIPWHTDRTRVVKVTGAAAIAAGTAGKIALDVVLLTQTEVGEVHERPAPGRGGSSALPQKQNPVDAIEILAAVRGVNAQAGVVLSSMVQEHERAAGAWQAEWPALSELSAGSRPHRCRDRQGTRERASFRGGRQGGSGYPPPS
;
A
#
# COMPACT_ATOMS: atom_id res chain seq x y z
N ARG A 1 6.00 21.82 2.04
CA ARG A 1 5.09 20.70 2.42
C ARG A 1 3.64 21.15 2.63
N ARG A 2 3.33 22.08 3.56
CA ARG A 2 1.93 22.47 3.88
C ARG A 2 1.09 23.02 2.70
N ARG A 3 1.69 23.72 1.73
CA ARG A 3 0.97 24.25 0.54
C ARG A 3 0.36 23.18 -0.39
N GLN A 4 0.80 21.93 -0.30
CA GLN A 4 0.26 20.86 -1.15
C GLN A 4 -1.02 20.23 -0.59
N LEU A 5 -1.17 20.23 0.74
CA LEU A 5 -2.35 19.72 1.42
C LEU A 5 -3.37 20.85 1.54
N ALA A 6 -4.57 20.59 1.03
CA ALA A 6 -5.66 21.55 0.98
C ALA A 6 -6.94 20.88 1.44
N ILE A 7 -7.85 21.67 2.00
CA ILE A 7 -9.20 21.19 2.29
C ILE A 7 -9.95 20.89 0.98
N GLN A 8 -10.97 20.05 1.08
CA GLN A 8 -11.94 19.82 0.01
C GLN A 8 -13.34 20.14 0.53
N LEU A 9 -13.79 21.37 0.29
CA LEU A 9 -15.14 21.81 0.60
C LEU A 9 -15.73 22.49 -0.63
N GLY A 10 -16.63 21.81 -1.33
CA GLY A 10 -17.30 22.33 -2.53
C GLY A 10 -18.82 22.17 -2.54
N GLY A 11 -19.40 21.42 -1.60
CA GLY A 11 -20.80 21.02 -1.66
C GLY A 11 -21.06 20.03 -2.81
N ALA A 12 -22.29 19.97 -3.31
CA ALA A 12 -22.69 18.96 -4.30
C ALA A 12 -21.93 19.06 -5.64
N VAL A 13 -21.75 20.28 -6.16
CA VAL A 13 -21.17 20.55 -7.49
C VAL A 13 -20.08 21.64 -7.45
N GLY A 14 -19.52 21.95 -6.28
CA GLY A 14 -18.43 22.94 -6.15
C GLY A 14 -18.87 24.39 -5.94
N THR A 15 -20.18 24.67 -5.80
CA THR A 15 -20.72 26.04 -5.69
C THR A 15 -20.93 26.53 -4.27
N LEU A 16 -20.80 25.65 -3.26
CA LEU A 16 -21.09 25.98 -1.85
C LEU A 16 -22.50 26.54 -1.58
N ALA A 17 -23.45 26.40 -2.52
CA ALA A 17 -24.77 27.02 -2.44
C ALA A 17 -25.57 26.64 -1.19
N ALA A 18 -25.39 25.41 -0.69
CA ALA A 18 -26.04 24.92 0.53
C ALA A 18 -25.68 25.74 1.78
N LEU A 19 -24.56 26.47 1.75
CA LEU A 19 -24.10 27.30 2.86
C LEU A 19 -24.66 28.73 2.84
N GLN A 20 -25.65 29.02 1.97
CA GLN A 20 -26.46 30.25 2.00
C GLN A 20 -25.63 31.55 2.09
N GLY A 21 -24.57 31.65 1.27
CA GLY A 21 -23.70 32.82 1.23
C GLY A 21 -22.53 32.82 2.23
N LYS A 22 -22.50 31.88 3.18
CA LYS A 22 -21.40 31.73 4.16
C LYS A 22 -20.29 30.76 3.72
N GLY A 23 -20.35 30.28 2.47
CA GLY A 23 -19.48 29.19 2.02
C GLY A 23 -17.99 29.47 2.15
N LEU A 24 -17.56 30.68 1.79
CA LEU A 24 -16.14 31.07 1.85
C LEU A 24 -15.65 31.21 3.30
N GLU A 25 -16.43 31.86 4.16
CA GLU A 25 -16.11 32.01 5.59
C GLU A 25 -15.96 30.64 6.27
N VAL A 26 -16.86 29.69 5.98
CA VAL A 26 -16.78 28.32 6.49
C VAL A 26 -15.55 27.58 5.94
N ALA A 27 -15.21 27.78 4.67
CA ALA A 27 -14.01 27.17 4.08
C ALA A 27 -12.73 27.70 4.73
N ASP A 28 -12.65 29.01 4.99
CA ASP A 28 -11.50 29.63 5.67
C ASP A 28 -11.38 29.16 7.12
N ALA A 29 -12.50 29.08 7.85
CA ALA A 29 -12.51 28.56 9.21
C ALA A 29 -12.07 27.08 9.25
N LEU A 30 -12.59 26.24 8.37
CA LEU A 30 -12.21 24.83 8.25
C LEU A 30 -10.72 24.66 7.88
N ALA A 31 -10.21 25.48 6.97
CA ALA A 31 -8.81 25.48 6.59
C ALA A 31 -7.91 25.86 7.77
N SER A 32 -8.29 26.88 8.54
CA SER A 32 -7.57 27.31 9.73
C SER A 32 -7.56 26.21 10.81
N GLU A 33 -8.70 25.57 11.06
CA GLU A 33 -8.82 24.54 12.10
C GLU A 33 -8.04 23.27 11.78
N LEU A 34 -7.98 22.86 10.51
CA LEU A 34 -7.21 21.70 10.07
C LEU A 34 -5.74 22.02 9.78
N GLU A 35 -5.33 23.28 9.91
CA GLU A 35 -4.02 23.78 9.47
C GLU A 35 -3.69 23.44 8.00
N LEU A 36 -4.71 23.48 7.14
CA LEU A 36 -4.64 23.17 5.72
C LEU A 36 -4.83 24.43 4.87
N THR A 37 -4.43 24.36 3.60
CA THR A 37 -4.63 25.48 2.68
C THR A 37 -6.09 25.49 2.20
N ASN A 38 -6.74 26.66 2.17
CA ASN A 38 -8.00 26.84 1.45
C ASN A 38 -7.71 27.05 -0.05
N PRO A 39 -8.11 26.13 -0.96
CA PRO A 39 -7.89 26.31 -2.39
C PRO A 39 -8.88 27.33 -2.97
N VAL A 40 -8.45 28.06 -4.01
CA VAL A 40 -9.30 29.06 -4.70
C VAL A 40 -10.58 28.44 -5.26
N ILE A 41 -10.49 27.20 -5.75
CA ILE A 41 -11.62 26.41 -6.23
C ILE A 41 -11.61 25.00 -5.60
N PRO A 42 -12.79 24.40 -5.34
CA PRO A 42 -12.89 22.99 -4.97
C PRO A 42 -12.29 22.08 -6.06
N TRP A 43 -11.67 20.98 -5.68
CA TRP A 43 -10.93 20.09 -6.58
C TRP A 43 -11.54 18.68 -6.62
N HIS A 44 -12.87 18.57 -6.82
CA HIS A 44 -13.55 17.26 -6.90
C HIS A 44 -12.90 16.35 -7.94
N THR A 45 -12.73 16.88 -9.16
CA THR A 45 -12.18 16.17 -10.32
C THR A 45 -10.76 16.61 -10.69
N ASP A 46 -10.21 17.64 -10.04
CA ASP A 46 -8.77 17.95 -10.14
C ASP A 46 -7.97 17.03 -9.20
N ARG A 47 -7.40 15.98 -9.78
CA ARG A 47 -6.62 14.97 -9.05
C ARG A 47 -5.12 15.28 -8.96
N THR A 48 -4.68 16.47 -9.41
CA THR A 48 -3.24 16.82 -9.44
C THR A 48 -2.60 16.79 -8.06
N ARG A 49 -3.34 17.15 -7.00
CA ARG A 49 -2.84 17.09 -5.61
C ARG A 49 -2.55 15.67 -5.16
N VAL A 50 -3.47 14.74 -5.44
CA VAL A 50 -3.35 13.33 -5.11
C VAL A 50 -2.19 12.71 -5.89
N VAL A 51 -2.12 12.98 -7.19
CA VAL A 51 -1.06 12.49 -8.07
C VAL A 51 0.32 13.02 -7.68
N LYS A 52 0.43 14.26 -7.22
CA LYS A 52 1.71 14.80 -6.73
C LYS A 52 2.24 14.02 -5.53
N VAL A 53 1.36 13.65 -4.59
CA VAL A 53 1.74 12.85 -3.41
C VAL A 53 2.13 11.44 -3.83
N THR A 54 1.30 10.79 -4.64
CA THR A 54 1.56 9.43 -5.14
C THR A 54 2.82 9.36 -6.01
N GLY A 55 3.04 10.35 -6.88
CA GLY A 55 4.23 10.45 -7.71
C GLY A 55 5.50 10.65 -6.88
N ALA A 56 5.44 11.48 -5.83
CA ALA A 56 6.56 11.61 -4.89
C ALA A 56 6.89 10.28 -4.18
N ALA A 57 5.87 9.50 -3.80
CA ALA A 57 6.06 8.17 -3.22
C ALA A 57 6.68 7.20 -4.24
N ALA A 58 6.24 7.21 -5.50
CA ALA A 58 6.81 6.38 -6.56
C ALA A 58 8.28 6.72 -6.85
N ILE A 59 8.64 8.01 -6.88
CA ILE A 59 10.04 8.46 -7.04
C ILE A 59 10.90 8.00 -5.87
N ALA A 60 10.41 8.16 -4.63
CA ALA A 60 11.12 7.70 -3.44
C ALA A 60 11.32 6.17 -3.45
N ALA A 61 10.29 5.42 -3.83
CA ALA A 61 10.36 3.97 -3.98
C ALA A 61 11.38 3.57 -5.05
N GLY A 62 11.36 4.18 -6.24
CA GLY A 62 12.35 3.92 -7.29
C GLY A 62 13.79 4.19 -6.84
N THR A 63 14.00 5.26 -6.07
CA THR A 63 15.31 5.59 -5.49
C THR A 63 15.79 4.52 -4.51
N ALA A 64 14.91 4.05 -3.61
CA ALA A 64 15.21 2.95 -2.71
C ALA A 64 15.45 1.64 -3.47
N GLY A 65 14.69 1.39 -4.54
CA GLY A 65 14.84 0.23 -5.41
C GLY A 65 16.20 0.16 -6.09
N LYS A 66 16.76 1.30 -6.50
CA LYS A 66 18.13 1.36 -7.03
C LYS A 66 19.14 0.86 -6.00
N ILE A 67 19.08 1.40 -4.78
CA ILE A 67 19.99 1.02 -3.69
C ILE A 67 19.83 -0.46 -3.35
N ALA A 68 18.58 -0.94 -3.26
CA ALA A 68 18.29 -2.34 -2.98
C ALA A 68 18.83 -3.27 -4.08
N LEU A 69 18.72 -2.88 -5.36
CA LEU A 69 19.28 -3.65 -6.46
C LEU A 69 20.81 -3.73 -6.37
N ASP A 70 21.48 -2.62 -6.03
CA ASP A 70 22.93 -2.62 -5.83
C ASP A 70 23.32 -3.60 -4.71
N VAL A 71 22.62 -3.59 -3.57
CA VAL A 71 22.86 -4.53 -2.47
C VAL A 71 22.67 -5.97 -2.94
N VAL A 72 21.58 -6.27 -3.66
CA VAL A 72 21.33 -7.62 -4.20
C VAL A 72 22.48 -8.09 -5.10
N LEU A 73 23.00 -7.21 -5.96
CA LEU A 73 24.10 -7.54 -6.86
C LEU A 73 25.44 -7.70 -6.12
N LEU A 74 25.74 -6.83 -5.17
CA LEU A 74 26.98 -6.88 -4.40
C LEU A 74 27.02 -8.04 -3.39
N THR A 75 25.87 -8.59 -3.01
CA THR A 75 25.75 -9.81 -2.19
C THR A 75 25.91 -11.10 -2.99
N GLN A 76 25.95 -11.06 -4.34
CA GLN A 76 26.18 -12.26 -5.15
C GLN A 76 27.46 -12.98 -4.69
N THR A 77 27.44 -14.31 -4.69
CA THR A 77 28.54 -15.15 -4.15
C THR A 77 29.87 -14.85 -4.84
N GLU A 78 29.81 -14.54 -6.13
CA GLU A 78 30.95 -14.23 -6.99
C GLU A 78 31.53 -12.84 -6.71
N VAL A 79 30.76 -11.94 -6.10
CA VAL A 79 31.14 -10.55 -5.79
C VAL A 79 31.48 -10.40 -4.30
N GLY A 80 30.52 -10.70 -3.41
CA GLY A 80 30.73 -10.76 -1.97
C GLY A 80 31.20 -9.46 -1.30
N GLU A 81 30.93 -8.30 -1.90
CA GLU A 81 31.43 -7.01 -1.43
C GLU A 81 30.54 -6.40 -0.32
N VAL A 82 29.24 -6.72 -0.33
CA VAL A 82 28.26 -6.20 0.63
C VAL A 82 27.35 -7.31 1.12
N HIS A 83 27.06 -7.30 2.42
CA HIS A 83 26.09 -8.20 3.04
C HIS A 83 25.15 -7.43 3.96
N GLU A 84 23.88 -7.85 3.99
CA GLU A 84 22.95 -7.40 5.03
C GLU A 84 23.35 -7.94 6.40
N ARG A 85 22.97 -7.21 7.45
CA ARG A 85 23.25 -7.65 8.82
C ARG A 85 22.53 -8.99 9.09
N PRO A 86 23.25 -10.04 9.53
CA PRO A 86 22.61 -11.30 9.88
C PRO A 86 21.58 -11.10 10.99
N ALA A 87 20.40 -11.67 10.81
CA ALA A 87 19.35 -11.70 11.81
C ALA A 87 18.81 -13.14 11.96
N PRO A 88 18.54 -13.62 13.19
CA PRO A 88 18.00 -14.96 13.41
C PRO A 88 16.75 -15.21 12.57
N GLY A 89 16.79 -16.26 11.73
CA GLY A 89 15.66 -16.65 10.87
C GLY A 89 15.43 -15.79 9.63
N ARG A 90 16.33 -14.85 9.28
CA ARG A 90 16.29 -14.10 8.00
C ARG A 90 17.52 -14.42 7.16
N GLY A 91 17.32 -14.61 5.86
CA GLY A 91 18.39 -14.70 4.85
C GLY A 91 19.21 -15.98 4.82
N GLY A 92 19.35 -16.70 5.94
CA GLY A 92 20.13 -17.94 6.01
C GLY A 92 19.43 -19.18 5.46
N SER A 93 20.21 -20.11 4.90
CA SER A 93 19.75 -21.46 4.54
C SER A 93 20.20 -22.49 5.57
N SER A 94 19.29 -23.37 5.99
CA SER A 94 19.61 -24.52 6.87
C SER A 94 20.42 -25.61 6.18
N ALA A 95 20.37 -25.68 4.84
CA ALA A 95 21.10 -26.67 4.04
C ALA A 95 22.46 -26.15 3.55
N LEU A 96 22.64 -24.83 3.46
CA LEU A 96 23.84 -24.17 2.94
C LEU A 96 24.27 -23.04 3.89
N PRO A 97 25.14 -23.31 4.88
CA PRO A 97 25.55 -22.34 5.89
C PRO A 97 26.15 -21.05 5.32
N GLN A 98 26.81 -21.14 4.16
CA GLN A 98 27.39 -20.01 3.44
C GLN A 98 26.38 -19.18 2.64
N LYS A 99 25.14 -19.66 2.45
CA LYS A 99 24.12 -18.98 1.65
C LYS A 99 23.36 -17.96 2.51
N GLN A 100 23.62 -16.68 2.24
CA GLN A 100 22.94 -15.55 2.89
C GLN A 100 22.27 -14.67 1.84
N ASN A 101 20.94 -14.68 1.82
CA ASN A 101 20.14 -13.85 0.91
C ASN A 101 19.90 -12.46 1.54
N PRO A 102 20.00 -11.38 0.76
CA PRO A 102 19.68 -10.02 1.20
C PRO A 102 18.15 -9.81 1.20
N VAL A 103 17.48 -10.30 2.25
CA VAL A 103 16.01 -10.34 2.32
C VAL A 103 15.40 -8.94 2.35
N ASP A 104 16.03 -7.99 3.04
CA ASP A 104 15.49 -6.64 3.18
C ASP A 104 15.50 -5.92 1.82
N ALA A 105 16.60 -6.03 1.07
CA ALA A 105 16.73 -5.50 -0.27
C ALA A 105 15.73 -6.17 -1.24
N ILE A 106 15.53 -7.49 -1.14
CA ILE A 106 14.53 -8.21 -1.94
C ILE A 106 13.11 -7.72 -1.60
N GLU A 107 12.78 -7.52 -0.32
CA GLU A 107 11.49 -6.99 0.12
C GLU A 107 11.27 -5.55 -0.37
N ILE A 108 12.30 -4.70 -0.36
CA ILE A 108 12.25 -3.35 -0.95
C ILE A 108 11.93 -3.43 -2.44
N LEU A 109 12.64 -4.27 -3.20
CA LEU A 109 12.39 -4.44 -4.64
C LEU A 109 10.96 -4.91 -4.93
N ALA A 110 10.40 -5.78 -4.09
CA ALA A 110 9.00 -6.21 -4.19
C ALA A 110 8.04 -5.03 -3.91
N ALA A 111 8.30 -4.26 -2.85
CA ALA A 111 7.49 -3.09 -2.51
C ALA A 111 7.50 -2.02 -3.62
N VAL A 112 8.64 -1.79 -4.28
CA VAL A 112 8.74 -0.85 -5.41
C VAL A 112 7.77 -1.22 -6.54
N ARG A 113 7.63 -2.51 -6.86
CA ARG A 113 6.68 -2.97 -7.88
C ARG A 113 5.24 -2.70 -7.48
N GLY A 114 4.91 -2.94 -6.21
CA GLY A 114 3.59 -2.63 -5.64
C GLY A 114 3.27 -1.14 -5.72
N VAL A 115 4.19 -0.28 -5.28
CA VAL A 115 4.04 1.17 -5.34
C VAL A 115 3.83 1.66 -6.77
N ASN A 116 4.63 1.17 -7.72
CA ASN A 116 4.50 1.58 -9.13
C ASN A 116 3.15 1.18 -9.73
N ALA A 117 2.65 -0.03 -9.41
CA ALA A 117 1.34 -0.47 -9.88
C ALA A 117 0.21 0.44 -9.37
N GLN A 118 0.21 0.75 -8.06
CA GLN A 118 -0.82 1.63 -7.49
C GLN A 118 -0.69 3.07 -7.95
N ALA A 119 0.53 3.57 -8.17
CA ALA A 119 0.75 4.88 -8.76
C ALA A 119 0.19 4.97 -10.18
N GLY A 120 0.32 3.89 -10.97
CA GLY A 120 -0.32 3.78 -12.28
C GLY A 120 -1.84 3.88 -12.23
N VAL A 121 -2.49 3.24 -11.24
CA VAL A 121 -3.94 3.35 -11.04
C VAL A 121 -4.33 4.81 -10.76
N VAL A 122 -3.67 5.46 -9.81
CA VAL A 122 -3.96 6.87 -9.45
C VAL A 122 -3.75 7.82 -10.64
N LEU A 123 -2.71 7.61 -11.44
CA LEU A 123 -2.48 8.38 -12.68
C LEU A 123 -3.59 8.15 -13.71
N SER A 124 -4.03 6.90 -13.90
CA SER A 124 -5.12 6.60 -14.83
C SER A 124 -6.47 7.17 -14.39
N SER A 125 -6.69 7.32 -13.08
CA SER A 125 -7.90 7.92 -12.49
C SER A 125 -7.98 9.45 -12.62
N MET A 126 -6.97 10.11 -13.19
CA MET A 126 -6.98 11.57 -13.36
C MET A 126 -8.07 12.06 -14.32
N VAL A 127 -8.46 11.23 -15.29
CA VAL A 127 -9.52 11.56 -16.23
C VAL A 127 -10.85 11.34 -15.54
N GLN A 128 -11.46 12.42 -15.08
CA GLN A 128 -12.73 12.42 -14.37
C GLN A 128 -13.74 13.29 -15.10
N GLU A 129 -14.94 12.75 -15.33
CA GLU A 129 -16.04 13.47 -15.95
C GLU A 129 -16.67 14.51 -15.01
N HIS A 130 -16.89 15.71 -15.56
CA HIS A 130 -17.64 16.81 -14.95
C HIS A 130 -17.23 17.12 -13.50
N GLU A 131 -18.21 17.30 -12.60
CA GLU A 131 -17.99 17.67 -11.20
C GLU A 131 -17.81 16.47 -10.26
N ARG A 132 -18.07 15.24 -10.73
CA ARG A 132 -17.88 13.99 -9.97
C ARG A 132 -17.91 12.74 -10.88
N ALA A 133 -16.77 12.08 -11.03
CA ALA A 133 -16.66 10.88 -11.84
C ALA A 133 -17.20 9.61 -11.16
N ALA A 134 -17.73 8.70 -11.97
CA ALA A 134 -18.08 7.34 -11.62
C ALA A 134 -16.98 6.37 -12.09
N GLY A 135 -16.54 5.48 -11.20
CA GLY A 135 -15.46 4.52 -11.47
C GLY A 135 -14.09 5.10 -11.13
N ALA A 136 -13.64 6.13 -11.86
CA ALA A 136 -12.29 6.69 -11.72
C ALA A 136 -12.00 7.14 -10.28
N TRP A 137 -12.95 7.82 -9.64
CA TRP A 137 -12.84 8.28 -8.27
C TRP A 137 -12.81 7.13 -7.24
N GLN A 138 -13.64 6.10 -7.43
CA GLN A 138 -13.70 4.92 -6.55
C GLN A 138 -12.43 4.07 -6.65
N ALA A 139 -11.80 4.01 -7.84
CA ALA A 139 -10.56 3.28 -8.06
C ALA A 139 -9.37 3.84 -7.26
N GLU A 140 -9.38 5.14 -6.93
CA GLU A 140 -8.29 5.78 -6.19
C GLU A 140 -8.17 5.29 -4.74
N TRP A 141 -9.29 5.03 -4.07
CA TRP A 141 -9.30 4.72 -2.63
C TRP A 141 -8.53 3.45 -2.25
N PRO A 142 -8.74 2.29 -2.92
CA PRO A 142 -7.94 1.12 -2.64
C PRO A 142 -6.47 1.33 -3.02
N ALA A 143 -6.20 2.04 -4.13
CA ALA A 143 -4.83 2.29 -4.57
C ALA A 143 -4.04 3.15 -3.56
N LEU A 144 -4.65 4.22 -3.05
CA LEU A 144 -4.07 5.08 -2.01
C LEU A 144 -3.90 4.32 -0.68
N SER A 145 -4.85 3.46 -0.33
CA SER A 145 -4.76 2.62 0.87
C SER A 145 -3.57 1.67 0.80
N GLU A 146 -3.40 0.97 -0.32
CA GLU A 146 -2.27 0.05 -0.55
C GLU A 146 -0.91 0.78 -0.59
N LEU A 147 -0.87 1.99 -1.17
CA LEU A 147 0.32 2.86 -1.13
C LEU A 147 0.70 3.24 0.31
N SER A 148 -0.29 3.62 1.13
CA SER A 148 -0.06 4.04 2.51
C SER A 148 0.33 2.88 3.45
N ALA A 149 -0.19 1.68 3.17
CA ALA A 149 0.16 0.47 3.92
C ALA A 149 1.60 0.00 3.66
N GLY A 150 2.29 0.62 2.69
CA GLY A 150 3.68 0.35 2.35
C GLY A 150 3.87 -1.11 2.01
N SER A 151 3.15 -1.60 0.99
CA SER A 151 3.24 -2.95 0.40
C SER A 151 3.89 -3.99 1.32
N ARG A 152 3.33 -4.21 2.52
CA ARG A 152 3.84 -5.22 3.45
C ARG A 152 3.64 -6.58 2.77
N PRO A 153 4.71 -7.34 2.47
CA PRO A 153 4.55 -8.66 1.83
C PRO A 153 3.82 -9.70 2.73
N HIS A 154 3.39 -9.33 3.94
CA HIS A 154 2.95 -10.28 4.97
C HIS A 154 1.46 -10.59 5.05
N ARG A 155 0.60 -10.08 4.16
CA ARG A 155 -0.83 -10.48 4.18
C ARG A 155 -1.07 -11.94 3.76
N CYS A 156 -0.04 -12.67 3.31
CA CYS A 156 -0.15 -14.11 3.06
C CYS A 156 -0.02 -14.96 4.33
N ARG A 157 0.60 -14.46 5.42
CA ARG A 157 0.83 -15.26 6.64
C ARG A 157 -0.43 -15.43 7.50
N ASP A 158 -1.29 -14.41 7.55
CA ASP A 158 -2.51 -14.45 8.38
C ASP A 158 -3.65 -15.31 7.79
N ARG A 159 -3.63 -15.60 6.48
CA ARG A 159 -4.63 -16.48 5.86
C ARG A 159 -4.31 -17.97 5.95
N GLN A 160 -3.05 -18.36 6.14
CA GLN A 160 -2.68 -19.77 6.33
C GLN A 160 -2.86 -20.21 7.80
N GLY A 161 -2.58 -19.35 8.78
CA GLY A 161 -2.72 -19.68 10.20
C GLY A 161 -4.17 -19.89 10.69
N THR A 162 -5.16 -19.41 9.94
CA THR A 162 -6.59 -19.61 10.22
C THR A 162 -7.18 -20.85 9.56
N ARG A 163 -6.49 -21.45 8.56
CA ARG A 163 -6.92 -22.72 7.93
C ARG A 163 -6.36 -23.96 8.62
N GLU A 164 -5.17 -23.90 9.22
CA GLU A 164 -4.59 -25.09 9.88
C GLU A 164 -5.26 -25.46 11.22
N ARG A 165 -5.95 -24.54 11.89
CA ARG A 165 -6.71 -24.86 13.12
C ARG A 165 -8.09 -25.49 12.84
N ALA A 166 -8.55 -25.49 11.60
CA ALA A 166 -9.85 -26.06 11.22
C ALA A 166 -9.78 -27.54 10.77
N SER A 167 -8.59 -28.09 10.54
CA SER A 167 -8.42 -29.46 10.02
C SER A 167 -7.97 -30.52 11.04
N PHE A 168 -7.83 -30.19 12.33
CA PHE A 168 -7.38 -31.15 13.37
C PHE A 168 -8.48 -31.61 14.35
N ARG A 169 -9.76 -31.49 13.98
CA ARG A 169 -10.89 -32.14 14.68
C ARG A 169 -11.75 -32.89 13.65
N GLY A 170 -11.30 -34.06 13.23
CA GLY A 170 -12.05 -34.89 12.29
C GLY A 170 -11.31 -36.17 11.92
N GLY A 171 -11.05 -37.03 12.90
CA GLY A 171 -10.36 -38.29 12.62
C GLY A 171 -10.40 -39.24 13.81
N ARG A 172 -11.51 -39.99 13.93
CA ARG A 172 -11.59 -41.38 14.42
C ARG A 172 -13.05 -41.77 14.60
N GLN A 173 -13.61 -42.45 13.61
CA GLN A 173 -14.65 -43.48 13.79
C GLN A 173 -14.81 -44.22 12.45
N GLY A 174 -14.54 -45.52 12.45
CA GLY A 174 -14.58 -46.36 11.25
C GLY A 174 -13.64 -47.56 11.35
N GLY A 175 -13.74 -48.34 12.43
CA GLY A 175 -13.04 -49.62 12.59
C GLY A 175 -14.06 -50.72 12.83
N SER A 176 -14.41 -51.41 11.75
CA SER A 176 -15.18 -52.66 11.73
C SER A 176 -14.44 -53.74 12.53
N GLY A 177 -15.14 -54.41 13.45
CA GLY A 177 -14.62 -55.55 14.21
C GLY A 177 -15.75 -56.33 14.84
N TYR A 178 -16.16 -57.42 14.18
CA TYR A 178 -17.09 -58.42 14.68
C TYR A 178 -16.64 -58.99 16.05
N PRO A 179 -17.56 -59.28 17.00
CA PRO A 179 -17.25 -60.08 18.17
C PRO A 179 -17.34 -61.59 17.86
N PRO A 180 -16.44 -62.44 18.38
CA PRO A 180 -16.62 -63.88 18.34
C PRO A 180 -17.54 -64.38 19.48
N PRO A 181 -18.30 -65.46 19.28
CA PRO A 181 -19.22 -65.99 20.28
C PRO A 181 -18.55 -66.97 21.25
N SER A 182 -18.90 -66.87 22.54
CA SER A 182 -19.26 -68.01 23.43
C SER A 182 -20.10 -67.47 24.58
#